data_AF-A0A2S3U439-F1
#
_entry.id   AF-A0A2S3U439-F1
#
_cell.length_a   1.000
_cell.length_b   1.000
_cell.length_c   1.000
_cell.angle_alpha   90.00
_cell.angle_beta   90.00
_cell.angle_gamma   90.00
#
_symmetry.space_group_name_H-M   'P 1'
#
loop_
_entity.id
_entity.type
_entity.pdbx_description
1 polymer ?
#
loop_
_entity_poly.entity_id
_entity_poly.type
_entity_poly.pdbx_seq_one_letter_code
_entity_poly.pdbx_strand_id
1 'polypeptide(L)' 'MKWFGLSVSFRKQGFKGNYLSFQHVADEGASYFVVMGDENNGNQGLFKIDLLTGEIAFQYMLDEDHVVSSK' A
#
# COMPACT_ATOMS: atom_id res chain seq x y z
N MET A 1 8.58 12.39 -9.41
CA MET A 1 7.27 11.86 -9.85
C MET A 1 6.19 12.24 -8.85
N LYS A 2 4.97 12.55 -9.32
CA LYS A 2 3.91 13.18 -8.54
C LYS A 2 3.00 12.11 -7.91
N TRP A 3 3.22 11.82 -6.63
CA TRP A 3 2.55 10.83 -5.78
C TRP A 3 1.03 11.01 -5.58
N PHE A 4 0.41 11.99 -6.26
CA PHE A 4 -1.00 12.34 -6.09
C PHE A 4 -1.98 11.33 -6.74
N GLY A 5 -1.52 10.53 -7.70
CA GLY A 5 -2.38 9.54 -8.37
C GLY A 5 -2.75 8.37 -7.46
N LEU A 6 -1.86 8.00 -6.54
CA LEU A 6 -2.02 6.81 -5.72
C LEU A 6 -3.11 6.98 -4.66
N SER A 7 -3.14 8.15 -4.00
CA SER A 7 -4.13 8.48 -2.97
C SER A 7 -5.56 8.49 -3.48
N VAL A 8 -5.77 8.84 -4.75
CA VAL A 8 -7.08 8.79 -5.39
C VAL A 8 -7.56 7.35 -5.59
N SER A 9 -6.69 6.46 -6.06
CA SER A 9 -7.07 5.06 -6.36
C SER A 9 -7.37 4.25 -5.09
N PHE A 10 -6.63 4.50 -4.00
CA PHE A 10 -6.92 3.92 -2.69
C PHE A 10 -8.25 4.42 -2.10
N ARG A 11 -8.50 5.73 -2.17
CA ARG A 11 -9.77 6.32 -1.70
C ARG A 11 -10.98 5.83 -2.50
N LYS A 12 -10.82 5.58 -3.81
CA LYS A 12 -11.86 4.99 -4.66
C LYS A 12 -12.26 3.57 -4.21
N GLN A 13 -11.32 2.82 -3.65
CA GLN A 13 -11.58 1.49 -3.09
C GLN A 13 -12.10 1.53 -1.64
N GLY A 14 -12.34 2.72 -1.08
CA GLY A 14 -12.86 2.89 0.27
C GLY A 14 -11.79 2.92 1.37
N PHE A 15 -10.51 2.76 1.02
CA PHE A 15 -9.42 2.86 1.99
C PHE A 15 -9.14 4.32 2.33
N LYS A 16 -9.38 4.68 3.60
CA LYS A 16 -9.11 5.99 4.17
C LYS A 16 -8.02 5.82 5.21
N GLY A 17 -6.81 6.29 4.89
CA GLY A 17 -5.67 6.05 5.73
C GLY A 17 -4.43 6.81 5.31
N ASN A 18 -3.41 6.75 6.16
CA ASN A 18 -2.10 7.34 5.92
C ASN A 18 -1.17 6.32 5.26
N TYR A 19 -0.35 6.82 4.34
CA TYR A 19 0.74 6.03 3.74
C TYR A 19 1.83 5.84 4.79
N LEU A 20 2.07 4.60 5.20
CA LEU A 20 3.04 4.26 6.25
C LEU A 20 4.38 3.83 5.68
N SER A 21 4.36 2.95 4.68
CA SER A 21 5.58 2.41 4.09
C SER A 21 5.40 2.13 2.61
N PHE A 22 6.51 2.22 1.89
CA PHE A 22 6.59 1.97 0.46
C PHE A 22 7.85 1.15 0.20
N GLN A 23 7.68 -0.04 -0.36
CA GLN A 23 8.78 -0.93 -0.69
C GLN A 23 8.69 -1.30 -2.16
N HIS A 24 9.80 -1.15 -2.88
CA HIS A 24 9.87 -1.55 -4.28
C HIS A 24 9.99 -3.08 -4.39
N VAL A 25 9.24 -3.68 -5.32
CA VAL A 25 9.37 -5.12 -5.59
C VAL A 25 10.55 -5.34 -6.52
N ALA A 26 11.62 -5.90 -5.96
CA ALA A 26 12.74 -6.36 -6.77
C ALA A 26 12.23 -7.36 -7.82
N ASP A 27 12.73 -7.26 -9.05
CA ASP A 27 12.41 -8.09 -10.21
C ASP A 27 11.07 -7.84 -10.94
N GLU A 28 10.16 -6.99 -10.43
CA GLU A 28 8.90 -6.65 -11.11
C GLU A 28 8.85 -5.23 -11.72
N GLY A 29 10.00 -4.57 -11.85
CA GLY A 29 10.10 -3.31 -12.58
C GLY A 29 9.42 -2.14 -11.87
N ALA A 30 8.13 -1.89 -12.13
CA ALA A 30 7.37 -0.78 -11.54
C ALA A 30 6.28 -1.22 -10.54
N SER A 31 6.42 -2.43 -9.99
CA SER A 31 5.59 -2.90 -8.88
C SER A 31 6.12 -2.38 -7.54
N TYR A 32 5.21 -1.96 -6.66
CA TYR A 32 5.55 -1.52 -5.30
C TYR A 32 4.56 -2.11 -4.29
N PHE A 33 5.08 -2.47 -3.13
CA PHE A 33 4.29 -2.71 -1.94
C PHE A 33 4.06 -1.41 -1.17
N VAL A 34 2.82 -1.21 -0.76
CA VAL A 34 2.35 -0.02 -0.09
C VAL A 34 1.61 -0.43 1.17
N VAL A 35 2.05 0.10 2.30
CA VAL A 35 1.34 -0.07 3.57
C VAL A 35 0.49 1.16 3.81
N MET A 36 -0.82 0.93 3.97
CA MET A 36 -1.80 1.95 4.36
C MET A 36 -2.31 1.66 5.76
N GLY A 37 -2.22 2.62 6.67
CA GLY A 37 -2.83 2.54 8.00
C GLY A 37 -4.18 3.23 8.05
N ASP A 38 -5.21 2.55 8.55
CA ASP A 38 -6.50 3.17 8.88
C ASP A 38 -6.33 4.10 10.10
N GLU A 39 -6.78 5.35 9.96
CA GLU A 39 -6.63 6.36 11.01
C GLU A 39 -7.53 6.12 12.23
N ASN A 40 -8.61 5.34 12.10
CA ASN A 40 -9.59 5.16 13.17
C ASN A 40 -9.31 3.90 14.01
N ASN A 41 -8.83 2.83 13.37
CA ASN A 41 -8.72 1.52 14.02
C ASN A 41 -7.28 1.04 14.23
N GLY A 42 -6.26 1.76 13.74
CA GLY A 42 -4.86 1.32 13.85
C GLY A 42 -4.50 0.12 12.97
N ASN A 43 -5.48 -0.48 12.31
CA ASN A 43 -5.28 -1.56 11.36
C ASN A 43 -4.50 -1.08 10.15
N GLN A 44 -3.55 -1.91 9.71
CA GLN A 44 -2.75 -1.63 8.53
C GLN A 44 -3.11 -2.62 7.43
N GLY A 45 -3.00 -2.22 6.17
CA GLY A 45 -3.21 -3.07 5.01
C GLY A 45 -2.00 -3.00 4.10
N LEU A 46 -1.56 -4.16 3.63
CA LEU A 46 -0.55 -4.27 2.59
C LEU A 46 -1.22 -4.37 1.22
N PHE A 47 -0.73 -3.56 0.29
CA PHE A 47 -1.22 -3.48 -1.06
C PHE A 47 -0.05 -3.58 -2.02
N LYS A 48 -0.26 -4.28 -3.12
CA LYS A 48 0.65 -4.30 -4.24
C LYS A 48 0.08 -3.36 -5.30
N ILE A 49 0.89 -2.43 -5.76
CA ILE A 49 0.56 -1.55 -6.88
C ILE A 49 1.48 -1.86 -8.04
N ASP A 50 0.98 -1.69 -9.25
CA ASP A 50 1.79 -1.66 -10.47
C ASP A 50 1.64 -0.26 -11.09
N LEU A 51 2.75 0.48 -11.19
CA LEU A 51 2.74 1.84 -11.74
C LEU A 51 2.66 1.87 -13.28
N LEU A 52 2.92 0.76 -13.98
CA LEU A 52 2.77 0.67 -15.44
C LEU A 52 1.31 0.54 -15.82
N THR A 53 0.57 -0.31 -15.10
CA THR A 53 -0.86 -0.58 -15.36
C THR A 53 -1.78 0.32 -14.54
N GLY A 54 -1.28 0.88 -13.43
CA GLY A 54 -2.08 1.61 -12.44
C GLY A 54 -2.95 0.70 -11.58
N GLU A 55 -2.70 -0.61 -11.61
CA GLU A 55 -3.47 -1.61 -10.85
C GLU A 55 -3.07 -1.58 -9.37
N ILE A 56 -4.05 -1.79 -8.49
CA ILE A 56 -3.86 -1.86 -7.05
C ILE A 56 -4.55 -3.12 -6.55
N ALA A 57 -3.77 -4.08 -6.09
CA ALA A 57 -4.23 -5.33 -5.53
C ALA A 57 -4.01 -5.37 -4.02
N PHE A 58 -5.10 -5.50 -3.27
CA PHE A 58 -5.03 -5.80 -1.84
C PHE A 58 -4.34 -7.15 -1.63
N GLN A 59 -3.37 -7.21 -0.72
CA GLN A 59 -2.66 -8.44 -0.39
C GLN A 59 -3.23 -9.04 0.89
N TYR A 60 -3.05 -8.37 2.03
CA TYR A 60 -3.57 -8.80 3.33
C TYR A 60 -3.57 -7.66 4.34
N MET A 61 -4.32 -7.83 5.44
CA MET A 61 -4.27 -6.93 6.59
C MET A 61 -3.02 -7.23 7.41
N LEU A 62 -2.28 -6.19 7.76
CA LEU A 62 -1.21 -6.22 8.75
C LEU A 62 -1.88 -6.02 10.12
N ASP A 63 -2.06 -7.13 10.83
CA ASP A 63 -2.44 -7.14 12.25
C ASP A 63 -1.18 -7.00 13.14
N GLU A 64 -1.36 -6.87 14.46
CA GLU A 64 -0.25 -6.73 15.42
C GLU A 64 0.80 -7.85 15.34
N ASP A 65 0.48 -9.01 14.74
CA ASP A 65 1.39 -10.14 14.57
C ASP A 65 2.20 -10.10 13.25
N HIS A 66 1.75 -9.35 12.25
CA HIS A 66 2.41 -9.26 10.95
C HIS A 66 3.10 -7.91 10.77
N VAL A 67 4.15 -7.66 11.55
CA VAL A 67 5.07 -6.56 11.26
C VAL A 67 5.89 -6.94 10.03
N VAL A 68 5.80 -6.16 8.94
CA VAL A 68 6.76 -6.24 7.84
C VAL A 68 8.13 -5.94 8.44
N SER A 69 8.94 -6.98 8.64
CA SER A 69 10.24 -6.87 9.27
C SER A 69 11.14 -5.99 8.39
N SER A 70 11.34 -4.74 8.82
CA SER A 70 12.40 -3.88 8.30
C SER A 70 13.73 -4.49 8.74
N LYS A 71 14.35 -5.27 7.86
CA LYS A 71 15.76 -5.62 7.98
C LYS A 71 16.61 -4.68 7.14
#